data_AF-A0AAF0C3X9-F1
#
_entry.id   AF-A0AAF0C3X9-F1
#
_cell.length_a   1.000
_cell.length_b   1.000
_cell.length_c   1.000
_cell.angle_alpha   90.00
_cell.angle_beta   90.00
_cell.angle_gamma   90.00
#
_symmetry.space_group_name_H-M   'P 1'
#
loop_
_entity.id
_entity.type
_entity.pdbx_description
1 polymer ?
#
loop_
_entity_poly.entity_id
_entity_poly.type
_entity_poly.pdbx_seq_one_letter_code
_entity_poly.pdbx_strand_id
1 'polypeptide(L)'
;MNRHNVNIVHVCAALLAVYLIEMLIFENLIVTKSESMSQVWVNAIIYTTHLVIDLVLFLLLAFRAPLTRARLQAQGKPYCHVFTYNSEFALASLFVVFMLVDMLALAENFIRHLDEFDLSAETVQIFSNWTLVFYSYVPVKSVLLGITFLLIWTMATSVGQDKYEKAAVS
;
A
#
# COMPACT_ATOMS: atom_id res chain seq x y z
N MET A 1 -16.60 6.16 -23.06
CA MET A 1 -15.89 6.93 -22.01
C MET A 1 -16.78 6.99 -20.78
N ASN A 2 -16.54 6.12 -19.79
CA ASN A 2 -17.50 5.75 -18.73
C ASN A 2 -17.42 6.68 -17.49
N ARG A 3 -17.61 8.00 -17.69
CA ARG A 3 -17.63 9.01 -16.61
C ARG A 3 -18.79 8.84 -15.62
N HIS A 4 -19.73 7.93 -15.90
CA HIS A 4 -20.92 7.70 -15.09
C HIS A 4 -20.71 6.61 -14.03
N ASN A 5 -19.60 5.88 -14.08
CA ASN A 5 -19.26 4.94 -13.02
C ASN A 5 -18.60 5.68 -11.85
N VAL A 6 -19.44 6.19 -10.96
CA VAL A 6 -19.07 6.94 -9.74
C VAL A 6 -18.09 6.16 -8.86
N ASN A 7 -18.10 4.82 -8.90
CA ASN A 7 -17.17 4.00 -8.12
C ASN A 7 -15.72 4.17 -8.60
N ILE A 8 -15.50 4.18 -9.92
CA ILE A 8 -14.16 4.35 -10.52
C ILE A 8 -13.61 5.73 -10.18
N VAL A 9 -14.45 6.77 -10.30
CA VAL A 9 -14.04 8.15 -10.00
C VAL A 9 -13.61 8.28 -8.54
N HIS A 10 -14.36 7.69 -7.59
CA HIS A 10 -13.98 7.73 -6.18
C HIS A 10 -12.67 7.00 -5.90
N VAL A 11 -12.47 5.81 -6.48
CA VAL A 11 -11.22 5.06 -6.28
C VAL A 11 -10.04 5.82 -6.87
N CYS A 12 -10.13 6.29 -8.11
CA CYS A 12 -9.05 7.05 -8.74
C CYS A 12 -8.73 8.35 -7.99
N ALA A 13 -9.76 9.10 -7.57
CA ALA A 13 -9.58 10.33 -6.82
C ALA A 13 -8.96 10.09 -5.44
N ALA A 14 -9.37 9.03 -4.74
CA ALA A 14 -8.78 8.66 -3.46
C ALA A 14 -7.31 8.26 -3.61
N LEU A 15 -6.98 7.43 -4.60
CA LEU A 15 -5.59 7.03 -4.88
C LEU A 15 -4.72 8.26 -5.22
N LEU A 16 -5.20 9.14 -6.09
CA LEU A 16 -4.49 10.37 -6.45
C LEU A 16 -4.27 11.27 -5.24
N ALA A 17 -5.30 11.45 -4.41
CA ALA A 17 -5.19 12.26 -3.21
C ALA A 17 -4.15 11.70 -2.24
N VAL A 18 -4.15 10.39 -1.99
CA VAL A 18 -3.16 9.77 -1.11
C VAL A 18 -1.76 9.86 -1.69
N TYR A 19 -1.57 9.67 -3.00
CA TYR A 19 -0.25 9.80 -3.63
C TYR A 19 0.30 11.24 -3.55
N LEU A 20 -0.55 12.25 -3.73
CA LEU A 20 -0.16 13.65 -3.55
C LEU A 20 0.20 13.94 -2.09
N ILE A 21 -0.56 13.40 -1.14
CA ILE A 21 -0.27 13.52 0.29
C ILE A 21 1.07 12.84 0.62
N GLU A 22 1.30 11.64 0.11
CA GLU A 22 2.56 10.91 0.26
C GLU A 22 3.74 11.73 -0.24
N MET A 23 3.65 12.27 -1.46
CA MET A 23 4.69 13.13 -2.05
C MET A 23 4.97 14.34 -1.14
N LEU A 24 3.93 15.03 -0.67
CA LEU A 24 4.09 16.18 0.22
C LEU A 24 4.72 15.80 1.57
N ILE A 25 4.34 14.64 2.14
CA ILE A 25 4.92 14.11 3.37
C ILE A 25 6.41 13.83 3.17
N PHE A 26 6.80 13.16 2.09
CA PHE A 26 8.20 12.84 1.82
C PHE A 26 9.07 14.05 1.46
N GLU A 27 8.50 15.06 0.79
CA GLU A 27 9.23 16.27 0.44
C GLU A 27 9.42 17.22 1.63
N ASN A 28 8.45 17.28 2.56
CA ASN A 28 8.41 18.35 3.57
C ASN A 28 8.54 17.88 5.02
N LEU A 29 8.20 16.62 5.33
CA LEU A 29 8.09 16.15 6.72
C LEU A 29 9.05 15.01 7.04
N ILE A 30 9.30 14.11 6.08
CA ILE A 30 10.11 12.92 6.33
C ILE A 30 11.60 13.21 6.09
N VAL A 31 12.40 12.91 7.09
CA VAL A 31 13.86 12.97 7.00
C VAL A 31 14.33 11.79 6.13
N THR A 32 14.65 12.07 4.87
CA THR A 32 15.14 11.06 3.91
C THR A 32 16.66 10.93 3.91
N LYS A 33 17.36 11.92 4.46
CA LYS A 33 18.82 11.93 4.69
C LYS A 33 19.12 12.75 5.94
N SER A 34 20.05 12.26 6.76
CA SER A 34 20.53 12.98 7.95
C SER A 34 21.97 12.63 8.21
N GLU A 35 22.78 13.62 8.54
CA GLU A 35 24.16 13.43 9.02
C GLU A 35 24.22 13.15 10.53
N SER A 36 23.15 13.48 11.27
CA SER A 36 23.10 13.35 12.73
C SER A 36 22.37 12.11 13.22
N MET A 37 21.61 11.44 12.36
CA MET A 37 20.81 10.26 12.69
C MET A 37 21.39 9.03 11.99
N SER A 38 21.45 7.91 12.70
CA SER A 38 21.95 6.67 12.10
C SER A 38 21.06 6.22 10.95
N GLN A 39 21.66 5.48 10.02
CA GLN A 39 20.99 5.04 8.81
C GLN A 39 19.81 4.09 9.12
N VAL A 40 19.88 3.35 10.24
CA VAL A 40 18.78 2.51 10.74
C VAL A 40 17.52 3.31 10.94
N TRP A 41 17.61 4.42 11.66
CA TRP A 41 16.44 5.22 12.02
C TRP A 41 15.90 5.98 10.80
N VAL A 42 16.77 6.49 9.91
CA VAL A 42 16.34 7.10 8.64
C VAL A 42 15.52 6.10 7.82
N ASN A 43 16.06 4.91 7.58
CA ASN A 43 15.39 3.88 6.81
C ASN A 43 14.11 3.36 7.50
N ALA A 44 14.14 3.22 8.83
CA ALA A 44 12.98 2.78 9.59
C ALA A 44 11.82 3.77 9.46
N ILE A 45 12.10 5.09 9.50
CA ILE A 45 11.09 6.13 9.26
C ILE A 45 10.53 6.00 7.84
N ILE A 46 11.38 5.85 6.82
CA ILE A 46 10.95 5.71 5.41
C ILE A 46 10.04 4.48 5.24
N TYR A 47 10.50 3.29 5.64
CA TYR A 47 9.75 2.05 5.45
C TYR A 47 8.46 2.01 6.27
N THR A 48 8.49 2.55 7.49
CA THR A 48 7.27 2.66 8.32
C THR A 48 6.27 3.64 7.72
N THR A 49 6.75 4.77 7.16
CA THR A 49 5.87 5.75 6.53
C THR A 49 5.16 5.13 5.32
N HIS A 50 5.89 4.44 4.43
CA HIS A 50 5.28 3.70 3.33
C HIS A 50 4.28 2.65 3.83
N LEU A 51 4.64 1.86 4.83
CA LEU A 51 3.75 0.84 5.41
C LEU A 51 2.43 1.44 5.93
N VAL A 52 2.50 2.59 6.61
CA VAL A 52 1.30 3.29 7.11
C VAL A 52 0.45 3.82 5.97
N ILE A 53 1.06 4.40 4.93
CA ILE A 53 0.35 4.90 3.75
C ILE A 53 -0.35 3.75 3.01
N ASP A 54 0.36 2.64 2.79
CA ASP A 54 -0.18 1.44 2.14
C ASP A 54 -1.29 0.79 2.99
N LEU A 55 -1.18 0.82 4.32
CA LEU A 55 -2.24 0.41 5.22
C LEU A 55 -3.48 1.30 5.09
N VAL A 56 -3.32 2.63 5.06
CA VAL A 56 -4.44 3.56 4.86
C VAL A 56 -5.12 3.30 3.51
N LEU A 57 -4.36 3.08 2.44
CA LEU A 57 -4.88 2.75 1.11
C LEU A 57 -5.65 1.43 1.12
N PHE A 58 -5.08 0.40 1.73
CA PHE A 58 -5.75 -0.88 1.91
C PHE A 58 -7.08 -0.72 2.66
N LEU A 59 -7.09 -0.01 3.79
CA LEU A 59 -8.30 0.23 4.60
C LEU A 59 -9.34 1.01 3.80
N LEU A 60 -8.95 2.05 3.06
CA LEU A 60 -9.85 2.82 2.20
C LEU A 60 -10.53 1.91 1.18
N LEU A 61 -9.79 1.02 0.52
CA LEU A 61 -10.33 0.10 -0.48
C LEU A 61 -11.20 -1.00 0.15
N ALA A 62 -10.71 -1.64 1.21
CA ALA A 62 -11.42 -2.73 1.89
C ALA A 62 -12.74 -2.26 2.51
N PHE A 63 -12.76 -1.05 3.09
CA PHE A 63 -13.93 -0.49 3.75
C PHE A 63 -14.79 0.42 2.85
N ARG A 64 -14.36 0.76 1.62
CA ARG A 64 -15.13 1.62 0.69
C ARG A 64 -16.59 1.17 0.56
N ALA A 65 -16.81 -0.07 0.16
CA ALA A 65 -18.15 -0.58 -0.12
C ALA A 65 -18.99 -0.74 1.17
N PRO A 66 -18.49 -1.33 2.27
CA PRO A 66 -19.18 -1.34 3.56
C PRO A 66 -19.56 0.06 4.06
N LEU A 67 -18.62 1.02 4.07
CA LEU A 67 -18.87 2.39 4.55
C LEU A 67 -19.90 3.12 3.68
N THR A 68 -19.81 2.96 2.36
CA THR A 68 -20.78 3.55 1.43
C THR A 68 -22.17 2.97 1.64
N ARG A 69 -22.28 1.64 1.82
CA ARG A 69 -23.57 0.99 2.14
C ARG A 69 -24.14 1.47 3.47
N ALA A 70 -23.33 1.53 4.52
CA ALA A 70 -23.76 2.01 5.83
C ALA A 70 -24.27 3.46 5.78
N ARG A 71 -23.57 4.33 5.04
CA ARG A 71 -23.98 5.72 4.81
C ARG A 71 -25.30 5.83 4.06
N LEU A 72 -25.49 5.04 2.98
CA LEU A 72 -26.74 5.05 2.21
C LEU A 72 -27.91 4.48 3.02
N GLN A 73 -27.67 3.43 3.81
CA GLN A 73 -28.66 2.84 4.72
C GLN A 73 -29.11 3.86 5.77
N ALA A 74 -28.19 4.59 6.39
CA ALA A 74 -28.51 5.66 7.34
C ALA A 74 -29.32 6.81 6.71
N GLN A 75 -29.20 7.01 5.39
CA GLN A 75 -29.98 7.99 4.63
C GLN A 75 -31.30 7.44 4.07
N GLY A 76 -31.65 6.18 4.34
CA GLY A 76 -32.83 5.53 3.77
C GLY A 76 -32.77 5.34 2.25
N LYS A 77 -31.57 5.35 1.66
CA LYS A 77 -31.36 5.23 0.20
C LYS A 77 -31.06 3.78 -0.20
N PRO A 78 -31.43 3.36 -1.43
CA PRO A 78 -31.08 2.03 -1.93
C PRO A 78 -29.57 1.85 -2.02
N TYR A 79 -29.05 0.73 -1.52
CA TYR A 79 -27.61 0.46 -1.42
C TYR A 79 -27.18 -0.86 -2.09
N CYS A 80 -28.12 -1.63 -2.67
CA CYS A 80 -27.85 -2.93 -3.29
C CYS A 80 -26.94 -2.86 -4.53
N HIS A 81 -26.79 -1.66 -5.12
CA HIS A 81 -25.90 -1.41 -6.26
C HIS A 81 -24.44 -1.12 -5.85
N VAL A 82 -24.14 -1.06 -4.54
CA VAL A 82 -22.79 -0.82 -4.03
C VAL A 82 -22.13 -2.14 -3.68
N PHE A 83 -21.34 -2.66 -4.60
CA PHE A 83 -20.56 -3.88 -4.46
C PHE A 83 -19.08 -3.64 -4.78
N THR A 84 -18.25 -4.59 -4.36
CA THR A 84 -16.83 -4.63 -4.67
C THR A 84 -16.65 -5.23 -6.06
N TYR A 85 -15.88 -4.57 -6.93
CA TYR A 85 -15.52 -5.09 -8.25
C TYR A 85 -14.25 -5.95 -8.18
N ASN A 86 -14.05 -6.83 -9.16
CA ASN A 86 -12.82 -7.64 -9.26
C ASN A 86 -11.55 -6.79 -9.23
N SER A 87 -11.58 -5.65 -9.91
CA SER A 87 -10.50 -4.67 -9.95
C SER A 87 -10.22 -4.02 -8.59
N GLU A 88 -11.25 -3.72 -7.79
CA GLU A 88 -11.08 -3.18 -6.44
C GLU A 88 -10.52 -4.22 -5.49
N PHE A 89 -10.96 -5.47 -5.60
CA PHE A 89 -10.38 -6.58 -4.85
C PHE A 89 -8.91 -6.81 -5.21
N ALA A 90 -8.59 -6.86 -6.51
CA ALA A 90 -7.22 -7.00 -7.00
C ALA A 90 -6.32 -5.86 -6.50
N LEU A 91 -6.84 -4.63 -6.51
CA LEU A 91 -6.12 -3.47 -5.99
C LEU A 91 -5.88 -3.57 -4.49
N ALA A 92 -6.87 -3.97 -3.69
CA ALA A 92 -6.70 -4.20 -2.26
C ALA A 92 -5.67 -5.32 -1.98
N SER A 93 -5.70 -6.42 -2.75
CA SER A 93 -4.70 -7.48 -2.66
C SER A 93 -3.30 -6.99 -3.02
N LEU A 94 -3.17 -6.11 -4.01
CA LEU A 94 -1.89 -5.51 -4.38
C LEU A 94 -1.31 -4.67 -3.24
N PHE A 95 -2.14 -3.90 -2.52
CA PHE A 95 -1.68 -3.16 -1.34
C PHE A 95 -1.23 -4.07 -0.18
N VAL A 96 -1.76 -5.28 -0.06
CA VAL A 96 -1.20 -6.28 0.86
C VAL A 96 0.23 -6.65 0.47
N VAL A 97 0.51 -6.80 -0.83
CA VAL A 97 1.88 -7.10 -1.31
C VAL A 97 2.82 -5.92 -1.04
N PHE A 98 2.37 -4.69 -1.27
CA PHE A 98 3.12 -3.48 -0.90
C PHE A 98 3.51 -3.47 0.58
N MET A 99 2.55 -3.69 1.48
CA MET A 99 2.79 -3.74 2.92
C MET A 99 3.75 -4.87 3.30
N LEU A 100 3.67 -6.04 2.67
CA LEU A 100 4.60 -7.15 2.91
C LEU A 100 6.04 -6.76 2.54
N VAL A 101 6.24 -6.08 1.41
CA VAL A 101 7.57 -5.60 0.99
C VAL A 101 8.11 -4.58 1.97
N ASP A 102 7.29 -3.66 2.48
CA ASP A 102 7.71 -2.68 3.47
C ASP A 102 8.07 -3.33 4.81
N MET A 103 7.29 -4.31 5.28
CA MET A 103 7.61 -5.06 6.49
C MET A 103 8.92 -5.85 6.35
N LEU A 104 9.16 -6.48 5.19
CA LEU A 104 10.41 -7.19 4.94
C LEU A 104 11.60 -6.23 4.90
N ALA A 105 11.46 -5.07 4.25
CA ALA A 105 12.50 -4.04 4.22
C ALA A 105 12.80 -3.49 5.61
N LEU A 106 11.77 -3.24 6.43
CA LEU A 106 11.90 -2.77 7.80
C LEU A 106 12.59 -3.82 8.68
N ALA A 107 12.18 -5.09 8.59
CA ALA A 107 12.81 -6.18 9.34
C ALA A 107 14.28 -6.36 8.94
N GLU A 108 14.58 -6.40 7.64
CA GLU A 108 15.95 -6.49 7.14
C GLU A 108 16.80 -5.29 7.60
N ASN A 109 16.23 -4.09 7.61
CA ASN A 109 16.93 -2.89 8.08
C ASN A 109 17.42 -3.02 9.52
N PHE A 110 16.58 -3.56 10.43
CA PHE A 110 17.00 -3.81 11.81
C PHE A 110 18.01 -4.95 11.92
N ILE A 111 17.79 -6.03 11.17
CA ILE A 111 18.68 -7.21 11.20
C ILE A 111 20.09 -6.87 10.66
N ARG A 112 20.20 -5.95 9.71
CA ARG A 112 21.50 -5.53 9.17
C ARG A 112 22.30 -4.63 10.11
N HIS A 113 21.63 -4.00 11.06
CA HIS A 113 22.24 -3.05 11.97
C HIS A 113 22.08 -3.48 13.43
N LEU A 114 22.22 -4.79 13.68
CA LEU A 114 22.20 -5.37 15.02
C LEU A 114 23.34 -4.84 15.91
N ASP A 115 24.37 -4.24 15.32
CA ASP A 115 25.44 -3.54 16.02
C ASP A 115 24.95 -2.32 16.79
N GLU A 116 23.88 -1.65 16.33
CA GLU A 116 23.24 -0.55 17.07
C GLU A 116 22.45 -1.03 18.31
N PHE A 117 22.27 -2.35 18.48
CA PHE A 117 21.49 -2.95 19.56
C PHE A 117 22.36 -3.72 20.59
N ASP A 118 23.67 -3.42 20.66
CA ASP A 118 24.63 -4.03 21.59
C ASP A 118 24.70 -5.57 21.53
N LEU A 119 24.41 -6.15 20.36
CA LEU A 119 24.50 -7.60 20.14
C LEU A 119 25.95 -8.05 19.91
N SER A 120 26.21 -9.36 20.11
CA SER A 120 27.55 -9.90 19.96
C SER A 120 28.08 -9.75 18.53
N ALA A 121 29.38 -9.46 18.39
CA ALA A 121 30.02 -9.28 17.09
C ALA A 121 29.84 -10.48 16.14
N GLU A 122 29.79 -11.70 16.69
CA GLU A 122 29.49 -12.92 15.95
C GLU A 122 28.08 -12.89 15.32
N THR A 123 27.08 -12.46 16.09
CA THR A 123 25.69 -12.34 15.60
C THR A 123 25.58 -11.25 14.52
N VAL A 124 26.21 -10.09 14.76
CA VAL A 124 26.25 -8.99 13.80
C VAL A 124 26.88 -9.45 12.48
N GLN A 125 28.00 -10.18 12.54
CA GLN A 125 28.71 -10.62 11.35
C GLN A 125 27.85 -11.56 10.47
N ILE A 126 27.07 -12.45 11.08
CA ILE A 126 26.17 -13.38 10.35
C ILE A 126 25.16 -12.60 9.50
N PHE A 127 24.61 -11.50 10.04
CA PHE A 127 23.49 -10.79 9.43
C PHE A 127 23.89 -9.52 8.65
N SER A 128 25.13 -9.05 8.81
CA SER A 128 25.66 -7.84 8.15
C SER A 128 25.51 -7.82 6.62
N ASN A 129 25.54 -9.00 5.98
CA ASN A 129 25.46 -9.16 4.53
C ASN A 129 24.06 -9.58 4.03
N TRP A 130 23.04 -9.55 4.88
CA TRP A 130 21.68 -9.89 4.44
C TRP A 130 21.15 -8.80 3.53
N THR A 131 20.82 -9.15 2.27
CA THR A 131 20.38 -8.20 1.25
C THR A 131 19.19 -8.72 0.44
N LEU A 132 18.16 -9.24 1.09
CA LEU A 132 17.03 -9.91 0.41
C LEU A 132 16.15 -8.89 -0.33
N VAL A 133 15.77 -7.83 0.37
CA VAL A 133 14.86 -6.78 -0.08
C VAL A 133 15.54 -5.43 -0.20
N PHE A 134 16.62 -5.16 0.54
CA PHE A 134 17.21 -3.81 0.58
C PHE A 134 17.58 -3.24 -0.81
N TYR A 135 18.28 -4.01 -1.65
CA TYR A 135 18.66 -3.55 -3.00
C TYR A 135 17.51 -3.59 -4.01
N SER A 136 16.53 -4.46 -3.79
CA SER A 136 15.40 -4.65 -4.69
C SER A 136 14.18 -3.81 -4.29
N TYR A 137 14.21 -3.13 -3.14
CA TYR A 137 13.09 -2.40 -2.57
C TYR A 137 12.49 -1.39 -3.56
N VAL A 138 13.30 -0.47 -4.07
CA VAL A 138 12.86 0.56 -5.02
C VAL A 138 12.38 -0.06 -6.35
N PRO A 139 13.12 -0.98 -6.99
CA PRO A 139 12.62 -1.68 -8.18
C PRO A 139 11.29 -2.41 -7.96
N VAL A 140 11.14 -3.14 -6.85
CA VAL A 140 9.92 -3.88 -6.52
C VAL A 140 8.75 -2.93 -6.32
N LYS A 141 8.90 -1.86 -5.51
CA LYS A 141 7.84 -0.85 -5.32
C LYS A 141 7.45 -0.18 -6.65
N SER A 142 8.42 0.06 -7.54
CA SER A 142 8.17 0.63 -8.87
C SER A 142 7.36 -0.32 -9.77
N VAL A 143 7.67 -1.63 -9.74
CA VAL A 143 6.89 -2.65 -10.47
C VAL A 143 5.47 -2.73 -9.92
N LEU A 144 5.30 -2.77 -8.60
CA LEU A 144 3.98 -2.80 -7.95
C LEU A 144 3.17 -1.54 -8.29
N LEU A 145 3.81 -0.37 -8.38
CA LEU A 145 3.17 0.87 -8.82
C LEU A 145 2.73 0.78 -10.28
N GLY A 146 3.56 0.20 -11.16
CA GLY A 146 3.17 -0.09 -12.54
C GLY A 146 1.93 -0.99 -12.64
N ILE A 147 1.88 -2.05 -11.83
CA ILE A 147 0.71 -2.94 -11.75
C ILE A 147 -0.51 -2.17 -11.23
N THR A 148 -0.34 -1.25 -10.27
CA THR A 148 -1.41 -0.39 -9.76
C THR A 148 -2.02 0.44 -10.89
N PHE A 149 -1.19 1.09 -11.72
CA PHE A 149 -1.68 1.83 -12.89
C PHE A 149 -2.43 0.94 -13.88
N LEU A 150 -1.93 -0.28 -14.14
CA LEU A 150 -2.62 -1.24 -14.99
C LEU A 150 -3.98 -1.65 -14.43
N LEU A 151 -4.10 -1.90 -13.11
CA LEU A 151 -5.37 -2.22 -12.46
C LEU A 151 -6.36 -1.06 -12.51
N ILE A 152 -5.91 0.18 -12.30
CA ILE A 152 -6.74 1.37 -12.47
C ILE A 152 -7.22 1.48 -13.91
N TRP A 153 -6.35 1.21 -14.89
CA TRP A 153 -6.72 1.20 -16.30
C TRP A 153 -7.77 0.14 -16.62
N THR A 154 -7.64 -1.08 -16.06
CA THR A 154 -8.64 -2.14 -16.28
C THR A 154 -10.00 -1.81 -15.66
N MET A 155 -10.08 -0.97 -14.63
CA MET A 155 -11.38 -0.47 -14.12
C MET A 155 -12.19 0.26 -15.21
N ALA A 156 -11.52 0.90 -16.16
CA ALA A 156 -12.18 1.59 -17.27
C ALA A 156 -12.69 0.64 -18.37
N THR A 157 -12.33 -0.64 -18.34
CA THR A 157 -12.78 -1.67 -19.28
C THR A 157 -13.93 -2.50 -18.71
N SER A 158 -14.65 -3.24 -19.56
CA SER A 158 -15.76 -4.10 -19.11
C SER A 158 -15.29 -5.20 -18.16
N VAL A 159 -14.10 -5.77 -18.40
CA VAL A 159 -13.52 -6.87 -17.59
C VAL A 159 -13.27 -6.44 -16.14
N GLY A 160 -12.83 -5.20 -15.92
CA GLY A 160 -12.60 -4.69 -14.56
C GLY A 160 -13.89 -4.33 -13.80
N GLN A 161 -15.04 -4.30 -14.50
CA GLN A 161 -16.36 -3.94 -13.95
C GLN A 161 -17.22 -5.17 -13.61
N ASP A 162 -16.68 -6.37 -13.77
CA ASP A 162 -17.35 -7.57 -13.29
C ASP A 162 -17.44 -7.56 -11.76
N LYS A 163 -18.62 -7.91 -11.25
CA LYS A 163 -18.89 -8.00 -9.81
C LYS A 163 -18.00 -9.11 -9.23
N TYR A 164 -17.33 -8.81 -8.11
CA TYR A 164 -16.60 -9.83 -7.39
C TYR A 164 -17.57 -10.83 -6.74
N GLU A 165 -17.48 -12.08 -7.14
CA GLU A 165 -18.18 -13.19 -6.52
C GLU A 165 -17.24 -13.87 -5.51
N LYS A 166 -17.62 -13.84 -4.23
CA LYS A 166 -16.92 -14.65 -3.23
C LYS A 166 -17.11 -16.11 -3.61
N ALA A 167 -16.02 -16.87 -3.74
CA ALA A 167 -16.11 -18.32 -3.89
C ALA A 167 -16.98 -18.88 -2.75
N ALA A 168 -18.00 -19.66 -3.11
CA ALA A 168 -18.81 -20.36 -2.11
C ALA A 168 -17.86 -21.26 -1.31
N VAL A 169 -17.83 -21.06 0.00
CA VAL A 169 -17.09 -21.94 0.91
C VAL A 169 -17.83 -23.28 0.89
N SER A 170 -17.27 -24.25 0.18
CA SER A 170 -17.74 -25.65 0.16
C SER A 170 -17.29 -26.37 1.42
#